data_AF-A0A6N2Y5P8-F1
#
_entry.id   AF-A0A6N2Y5P8-F1
#
_cell.length_a   1.000
_cell.length_b   1.000
_cell.length_c   1.000
_cell.angle_alpha   90.00
_cell.angle_beta   90.00
_cell.angle_gamma   90.00
#
_symmetry.space_group_name_H-M   'P 1'
#
loop_
_entity.id
_entity.type
_entity.pdbx_description
1 polymer ?
#
loop_
_entity_poly.entity_id
_entity_poly.type
_entity_poly.pdbx_seq_one_letter_code
_entity_poly.pdbx_strand_id
1 'polypeptide(L)'
;MSKLNIFDVNQPVIQGLPHVSPEDTIREVKRLTGRMVAINLEPATIKNNDEESVWNLTTGRQATVENARKAADMGVDMIVLTGNPGVGVDNEAIMQALSELKDAVGDRVILTAGKMHASGIVSETGEKILTEKDIVDFIDAGADVILLPAPGTVPGITMEYASKLIKKAHEKGALTMTTIGTSQEGADEDTIRQIALMCKMAGADIHHIGDSGYMGMALPENITAYSVAIRGKRHTYRRMAMSLLR
;
A
#
# COMPACT_ATOMS: atom_id res chain seq x y z
N MET A 1 -5.41 -6.72 -6.84
CA MET A 1 -5.59 -6.68 -5.39
C MET A 1 -6.34 -5.40 -5.08
N SER A 2 -7.14 -5.40 -4.02
CA SER A 2 -7.81 -4.19 -3.52
C SER A 2 -7.16 -3.81 -2.19
N LYS A 3 -6.67 -2.57 -2.06
CA LYS A 3 -6.18 -2.04 -0.78
C LYS A 3 -7.32 -1.25 -0.12
N LEU A 4 -7.69 -1.60 1.10
CA LEU A 4 -8.67 -0.87 1.89
C LEU A 4 -7.92 0.06 2.86
N ASN A 5 -7.82 1.33 2.49
CA ASN A 5 -6.90 2.28 3.14
C ASN A 5 -7.33 2.64 4.57
N ILE A 6 -8.62 2.90 4.79
CA ILE A 6 -9.20 3.33 6.08
C ILE A 6 -9.96 2.20 6.81
N PHE A 7 -9.59 0.94 6.56
CA PHE A 7 -10.28 -0.21 7.13
C PHE A 7 -9.98 -0.39 8.62
N ASP A 8 -11.02 -0.33 9.46
CA ASP A 8 -10.92 -0.55 10.90
C ASP A 8 -11.26 -2.01 11.23
N VAL A 9 -10.30 -2.78 11.75
CA VAL A 9 -10.54 -4.20 12.07
C VAL A 9 -11.46 -4.42 13.28
N ASN A 10 -11.67 -3.39 14.10
CA ASN A 10 -12.59 -3.41 15.24
C ASN A 10 -14.01 -3.01 14.82
N GLN A 11 -14.15 -2.20 13.78
CA GLN A 11 -15.42 -1.83 13.17
C GLN A 11 -15.37 -2.01 11.64
N PRO A 12 -15.35 -3.27 11.14
CA PRO A 12 -15.07 -3.58 9.74
C PRO A 12 -16.29 -3.33 8.84
N VAL A 13 -16.61 -2.05 8.63
CA VAL A 13 -17.74 -1.60 7.82
C VAL A 13 -17.26 -1.22 6.42
N ILE A 14 -17.90 -1.79 5.40
CA ILE A 14 -17.71 -1.41 3.99
C ILE A 14 -19.09 -1.09 3.41
N GLN A 15 -19.27 0.16 2.99
CA GLN A 15 -20.54 0.62 2.44
C GLN A 15 -20.88 -0.12 1.15
N GLY A 16 -22.12 -0.59 1.04
CA GLY A 16 -22.62 -1.35 -0.12
C GLY A 16 -22.23 -2.82 -0.15
N LEU A 17 -21.51 -3.34 0.85
CA LEU A 17 -21.25 -4.77 0.98
C LEU A 17 -22.51 -5.50 1.49
N PRO A 18 -22.83 -6.72 1.00
CA PRO A 18 -23.86 -7.55 1.61
C PRO A 18 -23.61 -7.76 3.11
N HIS A 19 -24.70 -7.89 3.88
CA HIS A 19 -24.57 -8.09 5.31
C HIS A 19 -23.96 -9.46 5.62
N VAL A 20 -22.83 -9.44 6.33
CA VAL A 20 -22.09 -10.61 6.84
C VAL A 20 -21.63 -10.30 8.26
N SER A 21 -21.15 -11.31 8.99
CA SER A 21 -20.56 -11.05 10.31
C SER A 21 -19.28 -10.22 10.15
N PRO A 22 -18.92 -9.37 11.14
CA PRO A 22 -17.72 -8.52 11.07
C PRO A 22 -16.44 -9.27 10.70
N GLU A 23 -16.30 -10.51 11.17
CA GLU A 23 -15.12 -11.37 10.95
C GLU A 23 -15.00 -11.85 9.50
N ASP A 24 -16.11 -11.88 8.77
CA ASP A 24 -16.21 -12.36 7.39
C ASP A 24 -16.23 -11.23 6.36
N THR A 25 -16.22 -9.95 6.78
CA THR A 25 -16.22 -8.78 5.89
C THR A 25 -15.16 -8.89 4.78
N ILE A 26 -13.91 -9.23 5.13
CA ILE A 26 -12.81 -9.35 4.15
C ILE A 26 -13.02 -10.57 3.24
N ARG A 27 -13.47 -11.71 3.78
CA ARG A 27 -13.78 -12.90 2.98
C ARG A 27 -14.88 -12.62 1.97
N GLU A 28 -15.88 -11.83 2.33
CA GLU A 28 -16.96 -11.45 1.43
C GLU A 28 -16.46 -10.53 0.31
N VAL A 29 -15.58 -9.57 0.60
CA VAL A 29 -14.90 -8.78 -0.45
C VAL A 29 -14.12 -9.69 -1.40
N LYS A 30 -13.37 -10.66 -0.86
CA LYS A 30 -12.59 -11.62 -1.68
C LYS A 30 -13.52 -12.49 -2.55
N ARG A 31 -14.65 -12.95 -1.99
CA ARG A 31 -15.66 -13.73 -2.73
C ARG A 31 -16.26 -12.93 -3.88
N LEU A 32 -16.58 -11.66 -3.66
CA LEU A 32 -17.21 -10.78 -4.65
C LEU A 32 -16.23 -10.28 -5.72
N THR A 33 -14.94 -10.16 -5.41
CA THR A 33 -13.95 -9.57 -6.31
C THR A 33 -12.98 -10.58 -6.92
N GLY A 34 -12.82 -11.75 -6.32
CA GLY A 34 -11.78 -12.74 -6.65
C GLY A 34 -10.37 -12.15 -6.60
N ARG A 35 -10.15 -11.11 -5.78
CA ARG A 35 -8.87 -10.44 -5.61
C ARG A 35 -8.36 -10.65 -4.19
N MET A 36 -7.04 -10.66 -4.06
CA MET A 36 -6.40 -10.43 -2.75
C MET A 36 -6.84 -9.08 -2.19
N VAL A 37 -6.91 -9.01 -0.86
CA VAL A 37 -7.25 -7.80 -0.12
C VAL A 37 -6.11 -7.43 0.81
N ALA A 38 -5.69 -6.17 0.72
CA ALA A 38 -4.71 -5.57 1.62
C ALA A 38 -5.38 -4.51 2.50
N ILE A 39 -4.85 -4.29 3.70
CA ILE A 39 -5.28 -3.18 4.57
C ILE A 39 -4.08 -2.34 5.00
N ASN A 40 -4.35 -1.13 5.49
CA ASN A 40 -3.35 -0.28 6.12
C ASN A 40 -3.40 -0.45 7.64
N LEU A 41 -2.25 -0.61 8.28
CA LEU A 41 -2.12 -0.43 9.74
C LEU A 41 -1.00 0.57 10.02
N GLU A 42 -1.28 1.59 10.81
CA GLU A 42 -0.36 2.71 11.00
C GLU A 42 0.41 2.56 12.33
N PRO A 43 1.76 2.57 12.31
CA PRO A 43 2.59 2.55 13.52
C PRO A 43 2.67 3.96 14.13
N ALA A 44 1.50 4.49 14.52
CA ALA A 44 1.33 5.82 15.05
C ALA A 44 0.49 5.81 16.33
N THR A 45 0.71 6.82 17.17
CA THR A 45 -0.12 7.08 18.35
C THR A 45 -1.36 7.88 17.95
N ILE A 46 -2.50 7.51 18.54
CA ILE A 46 -3.75 8.27 18.39
C ILE A 46 -3.54 9.62 19.08
N LYS A 47 -3.64 10.70 18.31
CA LYS A 47 -3.69 12.07 18.84
C LYS A 47 -5.16 12.45 19.03
N ASN A 48 -5.50 12.96 20.22
CA ASN A 48 -6.81 13.57 20.44
C ASN A 48 -6.86 14.89 19.66
N ASN A 49 -7.45 14.85 18.48
CA ASN A 49 -7.86 16.06 17.76
C ASN A 49 -9.34 16.29 18.04
N ASP A 50 -9.71 17.52 18.39
CA ASP A 50 -11.10 17.91 18.67
C ASP A 50 -11.97 17.96 17.39
N GLU A 51 -11.40 17.80 16.21
CA GLU A 51 -12.12 17.72 14.92
C GLU A 51 -12.29 16.27 14.45
N GLU A 52 -13.54 15.83 14.29
CA GLU A 52 -13.88 14.54 13.69
C GLU A 52 -13.55 14.53 12.19
N SER A 53 -12.61 13.68 11.80
CA SER A 53 -12.23 13.44 10.41
C SER A 53 -12.16 11.94 10.15
N VAL A 54 -12.61 11.51 8.96
CA VAL A 54 -12.45 10.11 8.50
C VAL A 54 -10.98 9.67 8.41
N TRP A 55 -10.07 10.65 8.38
CA TRP A 55 -8.62 10.44 8.38
C TRP A 55 -8.04 10.24 9.78
N ASN A 56 -8.82 10.49 10.84
CA ASN A 56 -8.37 10.26 12.21
C ASN A 56 -8.05 8.78 12.42
N LEU A 57 -6.92 8.52 13.08
CA LEU A 57 -6.47 7.18 13.38
C LEU A 57 -7.38 6.57 14.45
N THR A 58 -8.07 5.49 14.10
CA THR A 58 -8.88 4.71 15.03
C THR A 58 -8.06 3.59 15.65
N THR A 59 -8.51 3.04 16.78
CA THR A 59 -7.81 1.95 17.47
C THR A 59 -7.65 0.71 16.61
N GLY A 60 -8.64 0.38 15.75
CA GLY A 60 -8.55 -0.75 14.83
C GLY A 60 -7.73 -0.49 13.56
N ARG A 61 -7.13 0.70 13.42
CA ARG A 61 -6.19 1.03 12.33
C ARG A 61 -4.74 1.12 12.80
N GLN A 62 -4.47 0.93 14.09
CA GLN A 62 -3.11 0.94 14.62
C GLN A 62 -2.37 -0.36 14.30
N ALA A 63 -1.07 -0.27 14.04
CA ALA A 63 -0.19 -1.43 13.84
C ALA A 63 0.16 -2.12 15.17
N THR A 64 -0.82 -2.81 15.75
CA THR A 64 -0.65 -3.62 16.97
C THR A 64 -0.73 -5.11 16.64
N VAL A 65 -0.11 -5.94 17.49
CA VAL A 65 -0.19 -7.41 17.41
C VAL A 65 -1.64 -7.92 17.39
N GLU A 66 -2.52 -7.32 18.20
CA GLU A 66 -3.94 -7.69 18.27
C GLU A 66 -4.64 -7.42 16.93
N ASN A 67 -4.49 -6.22 16.38
CA ASN A 67 -5.12 -5.84 15.12
C ASN A 67 -4.59 -6.67 13.94
N ALA A 68 -3.28 -6.97 13.93
CA ALA A 68 -2.68 -7.80 12.89
C ALA A 68 -3.20 -9.25 12.93
N ARG A 69 -3.33 -9.85 14.13
CA ARG A 69 -3.95 -11.18 14.29
C ARG A 69 -5.40 -11.16 13.83
N LYS A 70 -6.16 -10.13 14.24
CA LYS A 70 -7.55 -9.96 13.81
C LYS A 70 -7.67 -9.84 12.29
N ALA A 71 -6.84 -9.01 11.66
CA ALA A 71 -6.78 -8.90 10.20
C ALA A 71 -6.46 -10.25 9.52
N ALA A 72 -5.48 -10.98 10.04
CA ALA A 72 -5.12 -12.31 9.55
C ALA A 72 -6.29 -13.32 9.72
N ASP A 73 -7.01 -13.25 10.85
CA ASP A 73 -8.18 -14.08 11.15
C ASP A 73 -9.38 -13.72 10.29
N MET A 74 -9.48 -12.49 9.79
CA MET A 74 -10.48 -12.05 8.80
C MET A 74 -10.12 -12.47 7.36
N GLY A 75 -8.89 -12.94 7.13
CA GLY A 75 -8.42 -13.40 5.82
C GLY A 75 -7.81 -12.31 4.93
N VAL A 76 -7.30 -11.23 5.55
CA VAL A 76 -6.44 -10.24 4.87
C VAL A 76 -5.19 -10.93 4.32
N ASP A 77 -4.82 -10.62 3.07
CA ASP A 77 -3.66 -11.21 2.41
C ASP A 77 -2.38 -10.40 2.63
N MET A 78 -2.51 -9.08 2.86
CA MET A 78 -1.38 -8.18 3.05
C MET A 78 -1.69 -7.03 4.01
N ILE A 79 -0.76 -6.73 4.90
CA ILE A 79 -0.80 -5.55 5.76
C ILE A 79 0.28 -4.58 5.27
N VAL A 80 -0.13 -3.35 4.99
CA VAL A 80 0.77 -2.27 4.61
C VAL A 80 0.98 -1.36 5.82
N LEU A 81 2.20 -1.35 6.33
CA LEU A 81 2.67 -0.39 7.32
C LEU A 81 3.19 0.84 6.59
N THR A 82 2.36 1.89 6.56
CA THR A 82 2.74 3.18 5.98
C THR A 82 3.05 4.19 7.06
N GLY A 83 4.21 4.83 6.99
CA GLY A 83 4.43 6.10 7.67
C GLY A 83 3.76 7.21 6.87
N ASN A 84 2.57 7.67 7.28
CA ASN A 84 1.97 8.87 6.72
C ASN A 84 2.79 10.09 7.18
N PRO A 85 3.50 10.81 6.29
CA PRO A 85 4.22 12.03 6.65
C PRO A 85 3.24 13.10 7.11
N GLY A 86 3.53 13.69 8.27
CA GLY A 86 2.64 14.58 9.02
C GLY A 86 2.13 13.98 10.33
N VAL A 87 2.11 12.64 10.45
CA VAL A 87 1.76 11.94 11.70
C VAL A 87 2.98 11.80 12.63
N GLY A 88 4.20 11.91 12.07
CA GLY A 88 5.47 11.80 12.81
C GLY A 88 5.94 10.36 12.99
N VAL A 89 5.58 9.48 12.06
CA VAL A 89 6.00 8.08 12.09
C VAL A 89 7.48 7.99 11.74
N ASP A 90 8.29 7.62 12.72
CA ASP A 90 9.70 7.32 12.56
C ASP A 90 9.90 5.94 11.90
N ASN A 91 10.99 5.78 11.14
CA ASN A 91 11.39 4.48 10.60
C ASN A 91 11.60 3.46 11.74
N GLU A 92 12.04 3.92 12.92
CA GLU A 92 12.14 3.07 14.12
C GLU A 92 10.80 2.47 14.55
N ALA A 93 9.72 3.27 14.52
CA ALA A 93 8.38 2.78 14.86
C ALA A 93 7.88 1.75 13.84
N ILE A 94 8.20 1.95 12.54
CA ILE A 94 7.88 0.98 11.49
C ILE A 94 8.64 -0.34 11.74
N MET A 95 9.93 -0.29 12.03
CA MET A 95 10.76 -1.48 12.29
C MET A 95 10.26 -2.27 13.50
N GLN A 96 9.96 -1.59 14.61
CA GLN A 96 9.44 -2.26 15.80
C GLN A 96 8.10 -2.93 15.51
N ALA A 97 7.17 -2.22 14.88
CA ALA A 97 5.87 -2.78 14.52
C ALA A 97 6.01 -3.96 13.56
N LEU A 98 6.90 -3.88 12.55
CA LEU A 98 7.17 -4.98 11.63
C LEU A 98 7.60 -6.25 12.36
N SER A 99 8.58 -6.14 13.27
CA SER A 99 9.10 -7.29 14.01
C SER A 99 8.00 -7.94 14.86
N GLU A 100 7.25 -7.12 15.61
CA GLU A 100 6.15 -7.61 16.45
C GLU A 100 5.03 -8.26 15.61
N LEU A 101 4.71 -7.68 14.46
CA LEU A 101 3.72 -8.22 13.55
C LEU A 101 4.20 -9.52 12.92
N LYS A 102 5.45 -9.61 12.46
CA LYS A 102 5.99 -10.83 11.84
C LYS A 102 5.95 -12.00 12.81
N ASP A 103 6.32 -11.79 14.07
CA ASP A 103 6.21 -12.81 15.12
C ASP A 103 4.75 -13.22 15.38
N ALA A 104 3.81 -12.27 15.28
CA ALA A 104 2.41 -12.51 15.57
C ALA A 104 1.63 -13.24 14.47
N VAL A 105 1.91 -12.95 13.19
CA VAL A 105 1.16 -13.48 12.04
C VAL A 105 1.95 -14.46 11.17
N GLY A 106 3.28 -14.52 11.31
CA GLY A 106 4.15 -15.41 10.55
C GLY A 106 3.99 -15.23 9.05
N ASP A 107 3.71 -16.32 8.33
CA ASP A 107 3.51 -16.32 6.87
C ASP A 107 2.03 -16.29 6.47
N ARG A 108 1.12 -16.05 7.42
CA ARG A 108 -0.32 -15.95 7.14
C ARG A 108 -0.68 -14.71 6.32
N VAL A 109 0.14 -13.66 6.41
CA VAL A 109 -0.09 -12.35 5.81
C VAL A 109 1.22 -11.80 5.29
N ILE A 110 1.19 -11.19 4.11
CA ILE A 110 2.33 -10.47 3.54
C ILE A 110 2.50 -9.15 4.31
N LEU A 111 3.69 -8.90 4.85
CA LEU A 111 4.02 -7.63 5.49
C LEU A 111 4.70 -6.70 4.49
N THR A 112 4.13 -5.51 4.32
CA THR A 112 4.69 -4.47 3.46
C THR A 112 5.03 -3.25 4.27
N ALA A 113 6.21 -2.66 4.06
CA ALA A 113 6.60 -1.45 4.74
C ALA A 113 7.36 -0.48 3.86
N GLY A 114 7.23 0.80 4.17
CA GLY A 114 7.97 1.88 3.52
C GLY A 114 7.21 3.19 3.58
N LYS A 115 7.56 4.10 2.66
CA LYS A 115 6.95 5.44 2.57
C LYS A 115 6.39 5.67 1.18
N MET A 116 5.24 6.35 1.13
CA MET A 116 4.48 6.56 -0.11
C MET A 116 4.50 8.00 -0.66
N HIS A 117 4.73 8.99 0.20
CA HIS A 117 4.87 10.41 -0.16
C HIS A 117 5.71 11.13 0.91
N ALA A 118 6.03 12.41 0.68
CA ALA A 118 6.79 13.26 1.62
C ALA A 118 5.92 14.28 2.38
N SER A 119 4.66 14.46 1.98
CA SER A 119 3.72 15.51 2.47
C SER A 119 4.34 16.92 2.62
N GLY A 120 5.28 17.28 1.75
CA GLY A 120 5.95 18.59 1.79
C GLY A 120 6.98 18.78 2.92
N ILE A 121 7.32 17.73 3.68
CA ILE A 121 8.34 17.77 4.73
C ILE A 121 9.72 17.72 4.07
N VAL A 122 10.48 18.83 4.13
CA VAL A 122 11.79 18.98 3.48
C VAL A 122 12.78 17.88 3.87
N SER A 123 12.79 17.45 5.13
CA SER A 123 13.65 16.37 5.61
C SER A 123 13.31 14.99 5.01
N GLU A 124 12.10 14.82 4.47
CA GLU A 124 11.63 13.60 3.83
C GLU A 124 11.46 13.75 2.31
N THR A 125 12.13 14.74 1.70
CA THR A 125 12.13 14.92 0.23
C THR A 125 13.31 14.21 -0.45
N GLY A 126 13.09 13.81 -1.70
CA GLY A 126 14.10 13.13 -2.52
C GLY A 126 14.61 11.84 -1.91
N GLU A 127 15.91 11.60 -2.05
CA GLU A 127 16.59 10.40 -1.55
C GLU A 127 16.55 10.23 -0.02
N LYS A 128 16.07 11.23 0.71
CA LYS A 128 15.96 11.18 2.17
C LYS A 128 14.67 10.54 2.66
N ILE A 129 13.68 10.36 1.78
CA ILE A 129 12.44 9.69 2.15
C ILE A 129 12.71 8.23 2.55
N LEU A 130 13.62 7.57 1.83
CA LEU A 130 13.95 6.17 2.01
C LEU A 130 15.30 5.86 1.39
N THR A 131 16.21 5.33 2.19
CA THR A 131 17.59 4.99 1.80
C THR A 131 17.76 3.47 1.63
N GLU A 132 18.86 3.05 1.02
CA GLU A 132 19.22 1.61 0.96
C GLU A 132 19.36 0.97 2.34
N LYS A 133 19.77 1.75 3.35
CA LYS A 133 19.84 1.27 4.73
C LYS A 133 18.44 0.96 5.25
N ASP A 134 17.49 1.88 5.07
CA ASP A 134 16.10 1.67 5.48
C ASP A 134 15.49 0.44 4.78
N ILE A 135 15.82 0.20 3.50
CA ILE A 135 15.40 -1.02 2.80
C ILE A 135 15.88 -2.27 3.53
N VAL A 136 17.18 -2.32 3.85
CA VAL A 136 17.77 -3.47 4.54
C VAL A 136 17.14 -3.63 5.92
N ASP A 137 16.99 -2.54 6.67
CA ASP A 137 16.46 -2.60 8.02
C ASP A 137 14.99 -3.07 8.03
N PHE A 138 14.16 -2.62 7.10
CA PHE A 138 12.77 -3.08 6.98
C PHE A 138 12.67 -4.57 6.61
N ILE A 139 13.51 -5.06 5.70
CA ILE A 139 13.53 -6.48 5.35
C ILE A 139 14.01 -7.31 6.54
N ASP A 140 15.09 -6.89 7.20
CA ASP A 140 15.64 -7.60 8.37
C ASP A 140 14.65 -7.58 9.55
N ALA A 141 13.77 -6.57 9.64
CA ALA A 141 12.65 -6.52 10.60
C ALA A 141 11.42 -7.35 10.19
N GLY A 142 11.41 -7.97 9.01
CA GLY A 142 10.36 -8.91 8.58
C GLY A 142 9.43 -8.43 7.46
N ALA A 143 9.78 -7.36 6.74
CA ALA A 143 9.01 -6.95 5.56
C ALA A 143 9.25 -7.91 4.37
N ASP A 144 8.15 -8.46 3.82
CA ASP A 144 8.17 -9.28 2.61
C ASP A 144 8.16 -8.41 1.32
N VAL A 145 7.59 -7.20 1.43
CA VAL A 145 7.50 -6.23 0.34
C VAL A 145 7.92 -4.84 0.81
N ILE A 146 8.69 -4.15 -0.02
CA ILE A 146 9.10 -2.76 0.22
C ILE A 146 8.24 -1.79 -0.58
N LEU A 147 7.64 -0.83 0.13
CA LEU A 147 6.84 0.25 -0.45
C LEU A 147 7.71 1.47 -0.78
N LEU A 148 7.68 1.89 -2.04
CA LEU A 148 8.47 2.99 -2.59
C LEU A 148 7.56 4.00 -3.29
N PRO A 149 7.83 5.31 -3.24
CA PRO A 149 7.17 6.26 -4.13
C PRO A 149 7.49 5.93 -5.59
N ALA A 150 6.50 6.02 -6.46
CA ALA A 150 6.71 5.88 -7.90
C ALA A 150 7.65 6.99 -8.44
N PRO A 151 8.50 6.71 -9.44
CA PRO A 151 9.31 7.74 -10.09
C PRO A 151 8.47 8.92 -10.57
N GLY A 152 8.91 10.14 -10.26
CA GLY A 152 8.25 11.38 -10.65
C GLY A 152 7.04 11.80 -9.81
N THR A 153 6.65 11.03 -8.79
CA THR A 153 5.51 11.41 -7.91
C THR A 153 5.92 12.19 -6.67
N VAL A 154 7.16 11.99 -6.21
CA VAL A 154 7.79 12.73 -5.11
C VAL A 154 9.02 13.47 -5.64
N PRO A 155 9.20 14.77 -5.31
CA PRO A 155 10.38 15.52 -5.73
C PRO A 155 11.68 14.82 -5.34
N GLY A 156 12.55 14.58 -6.32
CA GLY A 156 13.84 13.90 -6.13
C GLY A 156 13.80 12.36 -6.22
N ILE A 157 12.62 11.74 -6.37
CA ILE A 157 12.52 10.31 -6.68
C ILE A 157 12.56 10.11 -8.19
N THR A 158 13.76 9.86 -8.71
CA THR A 158 13.99 9.54 -10.11
C THR A 158 13.81 8.05 -10.40
N MET A 159 13.76 7.69 -11.68
CA MET A 159 13.71 6.28 -12.10
C MET A 159 14.97 5.52 -11.67
N GLU A 160 16.14 6.16 -11.79
CA GLU A 160 17.44 5.59 -11.41
C GLU A 160 17.51 5.34 -9.90
N TYR A 161 17.02 6.30 -9.11
CA TYR A 161 17.00 6.17 -7.66
C TYR A 161 16.06 5.06 -7.21
N ALA A 162 14.83 5.04 -7.75
CA ALA A 162 13.89 3.94 -7.49
C ALA A 162 14.50 2.59 -7.89
N SER A 163 15.15 2.49 -9.06
CA SER A 163 15.79 1.26 -9.52
C SER A 163 16.91 0.80 -8.59
N LYS A 164 17.69 1.74 -8.06
CA LYS A 164 18.73 1.45 -7.05
C LYS A 164 18.12 0.80 -5.79
N LEU A 165 17.05 1.38 -5.24
CA LEU A 165 16.37 0.82 -4.07
C LEU A 165 15.72 -0.53 -4.35
N ILE A 166 15.08 -0.68 -5.52
CA ILE A 166 14.46 -1.93 -5.94
C ILE A 166 15.50 -3.05 -6.04
N LYS A 167 16.63 -2.77 -6.68
CA LYS A 167 17.74 -3.72 -6.76
C LYS A 167 18.23 -4.14 -5.37
N LYS A 168 18.35 -3.20 -4.44
CA LYS A 168 18.74 -3.49 -3.05
C LYS A 168 17.73 -4.42 -2.36
N ALA A 169 16.43 -4.21 -2.55
CA ALA A 169 15.40 -5.08 -2.01
C ALA A 169 15.47 -6.50 -2.61
N HIS A 170 15.63 -6.59 -3.94
CA HIS A 170 15.78 -7.87 -4.65
C HIS A 170 17.03 -8.65 -4.23
N GLU A 171 18.16 -7.97 -3.99
CA GLU A 171 19.39 -8.59 -3.45
C GLU A 171 19.18 -9.27 -2.10
N LYS A 172 18.20 -8.79 -1.31
CA LYS A 172 17.80 -9.34 -0.02
C LYS A 172 16.61 -10.30 -0.11
N GLY A 173 16.07 -10.54 -1.32
CA GLY A 173 14.98 -11.48 -1.56
C GLY A 173 13.57 -10.94 -1.32
N ALA A 174 13.41 -9.64 -1.08
CA ALA A 174 12.11 -8.99 -0.92
C ALA A 174 11.55 -8.49 -2.26
N LEU A 175 10.22 -8.41 -2.37
CA LEU A 175 9.55 -7.77 -3.52
C LEU A 175 9.42 -6.26 -3.30
N THR A 176 9.06 -5.54 -4.35
CA THR A 176 8.83 -4.09 -4.29
C THR A 176 7.46 -3.66 -4.80
N MET A 177 6.88 -2.67 -4.14
CA MET A 177 5.65 -2.02 -4.53
C MET A 177 5.88 -0.52 -4.74
N THR A 178 5.77 -0.05 -5.98
CA THR A 178 5.77 1.39 -6.27
C THR A 178 4.37 1.97 -6.11
N THR A 179 4.24 3.15 -5.51
CA THR A 179 2.96 3.81 -5.28
C THR A 179 2.88 5.22 -5.86
N ILE A 180 1.78 5.51 -6.56
CA ILE A 180 1.32 6.88 -6.78
C ILE A 180 0.44 7.23 -5.58
N GLY A 181 1.03 7.81 -4.54
CA GLY A 181 0.36 8.22 -3.30
C GLY A 181 0.13 9.73 -3.20
N THR A 182 0.02 10.39 -4.34
CA THR A 182 0.00 11.84 -4.49
C THR A 182 -1.02 12.23 -5.56
N SER A 183 -1.31 13.53 -5.72
CA SER A 183 -2.33 14.03 -6.65
C SER A 183 -2.15 13.57 -8.11
N GLN A 184 -0.95 13.12 -8.51
CA GLN A 184 -0.67 12.53 -9.81
C GLN A 184 -1.54 11.30 -10.14
N GLU A 185 -2.13 10.62 -9.16
CA GLU A 185 -3.06 9.50 -9.42
C GLU A 185 -4.34 9.92 -10.14
N GLY A 186 -4.70 11.20 -10.05
CA GLY A 186 -5.79 11.84 -10.79
C GLY A 186 -5.33 12.59 -12.05
N ALA A 187 -4.07 12.43 -12.48
CA ALA A 187 -3.58 13.02 -13.72
C ALA A 187 -4.22 12.37 -14.96
N ASP A 188 -3.98 12.97 -16.13
CA ASP A 188 -4.41 12.43 -17.41
C ASP A 188 -3.78 11.05 -17.72
N GLU A 189 -4.41 10.30 -18.63
CA GLU A 189 -3.97 8.94 -18.95
C GLU A 189 -2.54 8.87 -19.50
N ASP A 190 -2.04 9.91 -20.20
CA ASP A 190 -0.68 9.91 -20.74
C ASP A 190 0.35 10.03 -19.62
N THR A 191 0.11 10.92 -18.65
CA THR A 191 0.92 11.02 -17.43
C THR A 191 0.95 9.68 -16.68
N ILE A 192 -0.21 9.04 -16.51
CA ILE A 192 -0.31 7.74 -15.83
C ILE A 192 0.47 6.64 -16.56
N ARG A 193 0.39 6.58 -17.91
CA ARG A 193 1.16 5.62 -18.71
C ARG A 193 2.66 5.84 -18.56
N GLN A 194 3.12 7.10 -18.53
CA GLN A 194 4.53 7.41 -18.33
C GLN A 194 5.02 6.94 -16.96
N ILE A 195 4.28 7.25 -15.89
CA ILE A 195 4.62 6.79 -14.53
C ILE A 195 4.66 5.26 -14.47
N ALA A 196 3.68 4.58 -15.09
CA ALA A 196 3.64 3.13 -15.15
C ALA A 196 4.91 2.55 -15.79
N LEU A 197 5.29 3.05 -16.96
CA LEU A 197 6.49 2.60 -17.66
C LEU A 197 7.76 2.89 -16.87
N MET A 198 7.88 4.05 -16.22
CA MET A 198 9.01 4.36 -15.34
C MET A 198 9.11 3.39 -14.17
N CYS A 199 7.98 3.06 -13.51
CA CYS A 199 7.96 2.04 -12.45
C CYS A 199 8.43 0.67 -12.99
N LYS A 200 7.96 0.30 -14.19
CA LYS A 200 8.35 -0.97 -14.82
C LYS A 200 9.82 -1.04 -15.16
N MET A 201 10.37 0.05 -15.70
CA MET A 201 11.79 0.20 -16.01
C MET A 201 12.66 0.17 -14.76
N ALA A 202 12.19 0.78 -13.67
CA ALA A 202 12.88 0.75 -12.38
C ALA A 202 12.95 -0.67 -11.78
N GLY A 203 12.03 -1.56 -12.16
CA GLY A 203 12.02 -2.97 -11.75
C GLY A 203 10.89 -3.35 -10.78
N ALA A 204 9.85 -2.52 -10.66
CA ALA A 204 8.76 -2.76 -9.70
C ALA A 204 8.03 -4.10 -9.95
N ASP A 205 7.68 -4.79 -8.86
CA ASP A 205 6.93 -6.04 -8.89
C ASP A 205 5.43 -5.80 -8.76
N ILE A 206 5.07 -4.87 -7.88
CA ILE A 206 3.70 -4.47 -7.58
C ILE A 206 3.53 -2.99 -7.90
N HIS A 207 2.43 -2.67 -8.57
CA HIS A 207 2.09 -1.31 -8.97
C HIS A 207 0.83 -0.85 -8.24
N HIS A 208 0.97 0.20 -7.43
CA HIS A 208 -0.11 0.79 -6.65
C HIS A 208 -0.45 2.19 -7.13
N ILE A 209 -1.74 2.47 -7.20
CA ILE A 209 -2.34 3.78 -7.48
C ILE A 209 -3.30 4.06 -6.33
N GLY A 210 -3.19 5.23 -5.69
CA GLY A 210 -3.97 5.55 -4.50
C GLY A 210 -5.41 5.97 -4.80
N ASP A 211 -6.09 6.48 -3.78
CA ASP A 211 -7.54 6.47 -3.64
C ASP A 211 -8.21 7.86 -3.63
N SER A 212 -7.48 8.93 -3.96
CA SER A 212 -7.98 10.32 -3.97
C SER A 212 -8.72 10.71 -5.27
N GLY A 213 -9.08 9.74 -6.13
CA GLY A 213 -9.92 9.97 -7.30
C GLY A 213 -11.38 10.22 -6.93
N TYR A 214 -12.26 9.26 -7.22
CA TYR A 214 -13.67 9.34 -6.79
C TYR A 214 -13.79 8.93 -5.31
N MET A 215 -13.62 9.88 -4.39
CA MET A 215 -13.84 9.72 -2.93
C MET A 215 -13.51 8.32 -2.38
N GLY A 216 -12.24 7.90 -2.43
CA GLY A 216 -11.79 6.61 -1.93
C GLY A 216 -11.54 5.53 -3.01
N MET A 217 -11.42 5.91 -4.29
CA MET A 217 -10.89 5.04 -5.34
C MET A 217 -10.10 5.79 -6.41
N ALA A 218 -9.11 5.13 -7.02
CA ALA A 218 -8.49 5.60 -8.26
C ALA A 218 -9.51 5.66 -9.41
N LEU A 219 -9.30 6.59 -10.35
CA LEU A 219 -10.10 6.67 -11.57
C LEU A 219 -10.02 5.34 -12.35
N PRO A 220 -11.14 4.70 -12.71
CA PRO A 220 -11.15 3.46 -13.50
C PRO A 220 -10.38 3.59 -14.82
N GLU A 221 -10.41 4.76 -15.44
CA GLU A 221 -9.66 5.13 -16.63
C GLU A 221 -8.15 5.02 -16.37
N ASN A 222 -7.68 5.57 -15.25
CA ASN A 222 -6.27 5.53 -14.87
C ASN A 222 -5.82 4.12 -14.51
N ILE A 223 -6.64 3.33 -13.80
CA ILE A 223 -6.36 1.90 -13.56
C ILE A 223 -6.23 1.15 -14.90
N THR A 224 -7.13 1.44 -15.85
CA THR A 224 -7.14 0.81 -17.18
C THR A 224 -5.93 1.23 -18.01
N ALA A 225 -5.61 2.51 -18.06
CA ALA A 225 -4.46 3.06 -18.77
C ALA A 225 -3.14 2.50 -18.24
N TYR A 226 -2.96 2.51 -16.91
CA TYR A 226 -1.80 1.91 -16.23
C TYR A 226 -1.68 0.43 -16.58
N SER A 227 -2.79 -0.31 -16.47
CA SER A 227 -2.84 -1.72 -16.82
C SER A 227 -2.45 -1.99 -18.28
N VAL A 228 -2.98 -1.21 -19.23
CA VAL A 228 -2.65 -1.37 -20.65
C VAL A 228 -1.18 -1.08 -20.90
N ALA A 229 -0.60 -0.06 -20.26
CA ALA A 229 0.83 0.26 -20.39
C ALA A 229 1.73 -0.90 -19.96
N ILE A 230 1.44 -1.53 -18.81
CA ILE A 230 2.30 -2.58 -18.23
C ILE A 230 2.13 -3.95 -18.90
N ARG A 231 0.89 -4.35 -19.20
CA ARG A 231 0.57 -5.73 -19.65
C ARG A 231 -0.15 -5.81 -20.99
N GLY A 232 -0.38 -4.67 -21.65
CA GLY A 232 -1.08 -4.61 -22.94
C GLY A 232 -2.60 -4.80 -22.83
N LYS A 233 -3.31 -4.51 -23.93
CA LYS A 233 -4.78 -4.62 -24.03
C LYS A 233 -5.29 -6.04 -23.77
N ARG A 234 -4.63 -7.05 -24.37
CA ARG A 234 -5.04 -8.46 -24.26
C ARG A 234 -5.17 -8.92 -22.81
N HIS A 235 -4.13 -8.69 -21.98
CA HIS A 235 -4.15 -9.12 -20.59
C HIS A 235 -5.04 -8.24 -19.72
N THR A 236 -5.14 -6.95 -20.03
CA THR A 236 -6.05 -6.03 -19.35
C THR A 236 -7.51 -6.46 -19.52
N TYR A 237 -7.98 -6.60 -20.77
CA TYR A 237 -9.37 -6.95 -21.04
C TYR A 237 -9.71 -8.36 -20.56
N ARG A 238 -8.77 -9.30 -20.67
CA ARG A 238 -8.95 -10.62 -20.05
C ARG A 238 -9.18 -10.50 -18.55
N ARG A 239 -8.42 -9.68 -17.82
CA ARG A 239 -8.59 -9.51 -16.36
C ARG A 239 -9.89 -8.81 -15.96
N MET A 240 -10.44 -7.98 -16.85
CA MET A 240 -11.73 -7.29 -16.65
C MET A 240 -12.92 -8.22 -16.95
N ALA A 241 -12.80 -9.07 -17.97
CA ALA A 241 -13.88 -9.95 -18.43
C ALA A 241 -13.85 -11.36 -17.83
N MET A 242 -12.76 -11.76 -17.17
CA MET A 242 -12.65 -13.09 -16.57
C MET A 242 -13.71 -13.30 -15.48
N SER A 243 -14.34 -14.47 -15.51
CA SER A 243 -15.24 -14.90 -14.44
C SER A 243 -14.45 -15.05 -13.14
N LEU A 244 -15.08 -14.72 -12.02
CA LEU A 244 -14.50 -14.98 -10.71
C LEU A 244 -14.64 -16.45 -10.29
N LEU A 245 -15.53 -17.19 -10.96
CA LEU A 245 -15.88 -18.58 -10.65
C LEU A 245 -15.27 -19.61 -11.62
N ARG A 246 -14.50 -19.17 -12.63
CA ARG A 246 -13.91 -20.01 -13.68
C ARG A 246 -12.56 -19.46 -14.14
#